data_AF-A0A973AWK2-F1
#
_entry.id   AF-A0A973AWK2-F1
#
_cell.length_a   1.000
_cell.length_b   1.000
_cell.length_c   1.000
_cell.angle_alpha   90.00
_cell.angle_beta   90.00
_cell.angle_gamma   90.00
#
_symmetry.space_group_name_H-M   'P 1'
#
loop_
_entity.id
_entity.type
_entity.pdbx_description
1 polymer ?
#
loop_
_entity_poly.entity_id
_entity_poly.type
_entity_poly.pdbx_seq_one_letter_code
_entity_poly.pdbx_strand_id
1 'polypeptide(L)'
;MSLLEVLVACGILVIGLASVAAMLPAAASRLSQASAQDRSVAAAQAALVEIEARQLLSRDLFASGSAALVFGLGTPQAADLPNVGTALSRPAGVGFAQRMDNNPASDGRMYYVEDEVQYDPAAGSAPTNSFASGIRQFRRGVCWGAVVLPEPWGTGTASLNAARVGIAIFQKPGAPKTFALTTVFSGSTPSAMFEAPGASMDDAARKQYLKPCSYVLAIPPSTSVAPRWLAIVSSWPIWTPGVDPQKSLPTAFRFTFRDEVPLNLLSGSTALTVIGFPNLLGVTEQVMPVY
;
A
#
# COMPACT_ATOMS: atom_id res chain seq x y z
N MET A 1 -12.42 1.72 -59.80
CA MET A 1 -11.92 2.25 -58.52
C MET A 1 -11.42 3.66 -58.74
N SER A 2 -12.05 4.64 -58.11
CA SER A 2 -11.64 6.04 -58.21
C SER A 2 -10.51 6.33 -57.22
N LEU A 3 -9.65 7.29 -57.55
CA LEU A 3 -8.52 7.72 -56.71
C LEU A 3 -8.99 8.19 -55.31
N LEU A 4 -10.22 8.68 -55.22
CA LEU A 4 -10.90 9.09 -54.00
C LEU A 4 -11.23 7.89 -53.09
N GLU A 5 -11.68 6.76 -53.64
CA GLU A 5 -11.95 5.54 -52.87
C GLU A 5 -10.67 4.97 -52.24
N VAL A 6 -9.54 5.03 -52.97
CA VAL A 6 -8.23 4.59 -52.47
C VAL A 6 -7.74 5.51 -51.35
N LEU A 7 -7.91 6.82 -51.48
CA LEU A 7 -7.53 7.80 -50.45
C LEU A 7 -8.35 7.66 -49.17
N VAL A 8 -9.66 7.42 -49.29
CA VAL A 8 -10.54 7.17 -48.14
C VAL A 8 -10.16 5.86 -47.45
N ALA A 9 -9.90 4.79 -48.21
CA ALA A 9 -9.46 3.51 -47.66
C ALA A 9 -8.11 3.62 -46.93
N CYS A 10 -7.13 4.33 -47.51
CA CYS A 10 -5.85 4.61 -46.85
C CYS A 10 -6.03 5.45 -45.58
N GLY A 11 -6.91 6.46 -45.59
CA GLY A 11 -7.20 7.29 -44.41
C GLY A 11 -7.79 6.49 -43.25
N ILE A 12 -8.77 5.62 -43.52
CA ILE A 12 -9.38 4.73 -42.51
C ILE A 12 -8.33 3.75 -41.96
N LEU A 13 -7.46 3.22 -42.83
CA LEU A 13 -6.41 2.29 -42.43
C LEU A 13 -5.35 2.97 -41.55
N VAL A 14 -4.97 4.21 -41.85
CA VAL A 14 -4.02 4.98 -41.01
C VAL A 14 -4.63 5.31 -39.65
N ILE A 15 -5.91 5.71 -39.59
CA ILE A 15 -6.61 5.96 -38.32
C ILE A 15 -6.73 4.66 -37.50
N GLY A 16 -7.07 3.55 -38.16
CA GLY A 16 -7.12 2.22 -37.54
C GLY A 16 -5.77 1.81 -36.98
N LEU A 17 -4.68 1.93 -37.75
CA LEU A 17 -3.33 1.59 -37.32
C LEU A 17 -2.85 2.49 -36.18
N ALA A 18 -3.17 3.79 -36.22
CA ALA A 18 -2.85 4.74 -35.14
C ALA A 18 -3.58 4.41 -33.84
N SER A 19 -4.85 3.96 -33.92
CA SER A 19 -5.60 3.53 -32.74
C SER A 19 -4.99 2.27 -32.09
N VAL A 20 -4.57 1.28 -32.90
CA VAL A 20 -3.86 0.08 -32.41
C VAL A 20 -2.50 0.45 -31.83
N ALA A 21 -1.75 1.34 -32.50
CA ALA A 21 -0.47 1.82 -32.01
C ALA A 21 -0.59 2.56 -30.67
N ALA A 22 -1.67 3.32 -30.45
CA ALA A 22 -1.95 3.97 -29.17
C ALA A 22 -2.32 2.99 -28.05
N MET A 23 -2.89 1.83 -28.39
CA MET A 23 -3.21 0.79 -27.41
C MET A 23 -1.97 0.03 -26.91
N LEU A 24 -0.92 -0.07 -27.72
CA LEU A 24 0.28 -0.85 -27.37
C LEU A 24 1.00 -0.33 -26.11
N PRO A 25 1.31 0.98 -25.96
CA PRO A 25 1.89 1.52 -24.72
C PRO A 25 0.98 1.33 -23.50
N ALA A 26 -0.34 1.50 -23.68
CA ALA A 26 -1.30 1.29 -22.61
C ALA A 26 -1.30 -0.18 -22.15
N ALA A 27 -1.34 -1.13 -23.09
CA ALA A 27 -1.27 -2.56 -22.80
C ALA A 27 0.05 -2.95 -22.13
N ALA A 28 1.19 -2.44 -22.62
CA ALA A 28 2.50 -2.66 -22.03
C ALA A 28 2.56 -2.16 -20.58
N SER A 29 2.00 -0.98 -20.30
CA SER A 29 1.94 -0.43 -18.94
C SER A 29 1.10 -1.31 -18.00
N ARG A 30 -0.02 -1.87 -18.47
CA ARG A 30 -0.88 -2.75 -17.69
C ARG A 30 -0.23 -4.11 -17.43
N LEU A 31 0.45 -4.66 -18.41
CA LEU A 31 1.20 -5.91 -18.27
C LEU A 31 2.37 -5.75 -17.28
N SER A 32 3.08 -4.62 -17.33
CA SER A 32 4.11 -4.29 -16.35
C SER A 32 3.53 -4.20 -14.92
N GLN A 33 2.36 -3.55 -14.76
CA GLN A 33 1.67 -3.50 -13.47
C GLN A 33 1.25 -4.89 -12.95
N ALA A 34 0.69 -5.73 -13.81
CA ALA A 34 0.30 -7.10 -13.47
C ALA A 34 1.53 -7.91 -13.01
N SER A 35 2.63 -7.85 -13.77
CA SER A 35 3.86 -8.56 -13.41
C SER A 35 4.46 -8.09 -12.09
N ALA A 36 4.39 -6.79 -11.79
CA ALA A 36 4.83 -6.25 -10.50
C ALA A 36 3.96 -6.77 -9.35
N GLN A 37 2.66 -6.90 -9.58
CA GLN A 37 1.73 -7.42 -8.58
C GLN A 37 1.95 -8.91 -8.31
N ASP A 38 2.13 -9.74 -9.34
CA ASP A 38 2.41 -11.17 -9.17
C ASP A 38 3.71 -11.41 -8.38
N ARG A 39 4.75 -10.63 -8.69
CA ARG A 39 6.01 -10.65 -7.94
C ARG A 39 5.84 -10.17 -6.51
N SER A 40 4.99 -9.17 -6.27
CA SER A 40 4.73 -8.68 -4.92
C SER A 40 4.11 -9.77 -4.04
N VAL A 41 3.26 -10.62 -4.61
CA VAL A 41 2.67 -11.75 -3.88
C VAL A 41 3.76 -12.77 -3.51
N ALA A 42 4.63 -13.14 -4.45
CA ALA A 42 5.75 -14.06 -4.17
C ALA A 42 6.71 -13.50 -3.10
N ALA A 43 7.04 -12.21 -3.20
CA ALA A 43 7.87 -11.51 -2.21
C ALA A 43 7.22 -11.48 -0.83
N ALA A 44 5.91 -11.26 -0.76
CA ALA A 44 5.16 -11.29 0.51
C ALA A 44 5.18 -12.68 1.16
N GLN A 45 5.07 -13.75 0.38
CA GLN A 45 5.16 -15.12 0.89
C GLN A 45 6.56 -15.44 1.44
N ALA A 46 7.61 -15.00 0.76
CA ALA A 46 8.99 -15.16 1.25
C ALA A 46 9.19 -14.42 2.60
N ALA A 47 8.66 -13.20 2.72
CA ALA A 47 8.72 -12.42 3.96
C ALA A 47 7.94 -13.08 5.11
N LEU A 48 6.81 -13.73 4.84
CA LEU A 48 6.05 -14.47 5.85
C LEU A 48 6.84 -15.66 6.41
N VAL A 49 7.47 -16.44 5.53
CA VAL A 49 8.34 -17.56 5.93
C VAL A 49 9.53 -17.07 6.76
N GLU A 50 10.10 -15.92 6.40
CA GLU A 50 11.23 -15.38 7.14
C GLU A 50 10.83 -14.87 8.54
N ILE A 51 9.65 -14.25 8.67
CA ILE A 51 9.08 -13.85 9.96
C ILE A 51 8.96 -15.05 10.91
N GLU A 52 8.52 -16.19 10.38
CA GLU A 52 8.45 -17.45 11.12
C GLU A 52 9.85 -17.97 11.45
N ALA A 53 10.74 -18.06 10.47
CA ALA A 53 12.10 -18.58 10.63
C ALA A 53 12.94 -17.78 11.64
N ARG A 54 12.73 -16.46 11.71
CA ARG A 54 13.40 -15.55 12.66
C ARG A 54 12.69 -15.43 13.99
N GLN A 55 11.59 -16.16 14.21
CA GLN A 55 10.79 -16.12 15.44
C GLN A 55 10.32 -14.69 15.79
N LEU A 56 9.92 -13.93 14.76
CA LEU A 56 9.37 -12.58 14.92
C LEU A 56 7.90 -12.58 15.40
N LEU A 57 7.32 -13.77 15.57
CA LEU A 57 5.99 -14.00 16.13
C LEU A 57 6.04 -14.50 17.58
N SER A 58 7.09 -14.17 18.33
CA SER A 58 7.15 -14.60 19.73
C SER A 58 6.47 -13.61 20.67
N ARG A 59 5.87 -14.16 21.73
CA ARG A 59 5.12 -13.41 22.75
C ARG A 59 5.95 -12.29 23.39
N ASP A 60 7.25 -12.49 23.54
CA ASP A 60 8.16 -11.54 24.18
C ASP A 60 8.31 -10.22 23.42
N LEU A 61 7.99 -10.21 22.12
CA LEU A 61 8.02 -9.00 21.29
C LEU A 61 6.79 -8.10 21.52
N PHE A 62 5.70 -8.63 22.08
CA PHE A 62 4.49 -7.87 22.36
C PHE A 62 4.53 -7.28 23.77
N ALA A 63 4.89 -5.99 23.86
CA ALA A 63 4.88 -5.24 25.11
C ALA A 63 3.47 -5.15 25.74
N SER A 64 2.42 -5.17 24.91
CA SER A 64 1.02 -5.30 25.31
C SER A 64 0.24 -5.94 24.16
N GLY A 65 -0.88 -6.61 24.43
CA GLY A 65 -1.74 -7.11 23.34
C GLY A 65 -2.64 -6.05 22.70
N SER A 66 -2.40 -4.77 22.96
CA SER A 66 -3.13 -3.63 22.35
C SER A 66 -2.22 -2.74 21.49
N ALA A 67 -1.03 -3.21 21.14
CA ALA A 67 -0.10 -2.51 20.27
C ALA A 67 0.30 -3.40 19.10
N ALA A 68 0.19 -2.88 17.88
CA ALA A 68 0.73 -3.54 16.69
C ALA A 68 2.25 -3.35 16.67
N LEU A 69 2.99 -4.37 16.26
CA LEU A 69 4.42 -4.27 15.98
C LEU A 69 4.61 -3.90 14.50
N VAL A 70 5.43 -2.89 14.24
CA VAL A 70 5.71 -2.43 12.87
C VAL A 70 7.20 -2.40 12.60
N PHE A 71 7.64 -3.06 11.53
CA PHE A 71 9.05 -3.19 11.15
C PHE A 71 9.24 -3.44 9.65
N GLY A 72 10.49 -3.46 9.19
CA GLY A 72 10.87 -3.45 7.78
C GLY A 72 11.23 -2.04 7.33
N LEU A 73 11.31 -1.79 6.03
CA LEU A 73 11.80 -0.50 5.49
C LEU A 73 10.67 0.43 5.07
N GLY A 74 9.55 -0.13 4.62
CA GLY A 74 8.43 0.66 4.10
C GLY A 74 7.40 1.10 5.13
N THR A 75 7.31 0.41 6.28
CA THR A 75 6.31 0.69 7.32
C THR A 75 6.83 1.29 8.64
N PRO A 76 8.13 1.30 9.03
CA PRO A 76 8.51 1.70 10.38
C PRO A 76 8.22 3.18 10.65
N GLN A 77 8.33 4.02 9.63
CA GLN A 77 8.04 5.45 9.71
C GLN A 77 6.56 5.74 9.99
N ALA A 78 5.66 4.77 9.77
CA ALA A 78 4.24 4.94 10.08
C ALA A 78 3.98 5.09 11.58
N ALA A 79 4.80 4.47 12.43
CA ALA A 79 4.71 4.61 13.89
C ALA A 79 5.13 6.01 14.37
N ASP A 80 5.90 6.75 13.57
CA ASP A 80 6.40 8.08 13.92
C ASP A 80 5.43 9.20 13.45
N LEU A 81 4.32 8.84 12.78
CA LEU A 81 3.36 9.82 12.27
C LEU A 81 2.48 10.42 13.38
N PRO A 82 2.18 11.73 13.31
CA PRO A 82 1.26 12.37 14.24
C PRO A 82 -0.14 11.75 14.13
N ASN A 83 -0.80 11.59 15.28
CA ASN A 83 -2.15 11.01 15.43
C ASN A 83 -2.26 9.48 15.21
N VAL A 84 -1.14 8.75 15.16
CA VAL A 84 -1.13 7.27 15.19
C VAL A 84 -1.19 6.73 16.64
N GLY A 85 -0.93 7.58 17.63
CA GLY A 85 -1.04 7.25 19.05
C GLY A 85 -0.14 6.08 19.46
N THR A 86 -0.64 5.22 20.35
CA THR A 86 0.03 3.96 20.77
C THR A 86 -0.45 2.74 19.98
N ALA A 87 -1.20 2.94 18.88
CA ALA A 87 -1.79 1.84 18.12
C ALA A 87 -0.74 1.06 17.32
N LEU A 88 0.28 1.75 16.81
CA LEU A 88 1.46 1.17 16.19
C LEU A 88 2.67 1.41 17.10
N SER A 89 3.48 0.37 17.30
CA SER A 89 4.70 0.43 18.08
C SER A 89 5.84 -0.16 17.28
N ARG A 90 7.01 0.48 17.37
CA ARG A 90 8.23 -0.13 16.88
C ARG A 90 8.67 -1.16 17.93
N PRO A 91 8.97 -2.40 17.53
CA PRO A 91 9.50 -3.38 18.47
C PRO A 91 10.80 -2.83 19.08
N ALA A 92 10.82 -2.76 20.40
CA ALA A 92 11.93 -2.25 21.18
C ALA A 92 12.53 -3.40 22.00
N GLY A 93 13.86 -3.52 21.99
CA GLY A 93 14.55 -4.49 22.84
C GLY A 93 15.62 -5.31 22.11
N VAL A 94 16.52 -5.87 22.91
CA VAL A 94 17.65 -6.67 22.44
C VAL A 94 17.17 -7.93 21.71
N GLY A 95 16.06 -8.54 22.13
CA GLY A 95 15.51 -9.74 21.49
C GLY A 95 15.08 -9.51 20.04
N PHE A 96 14.36 -8.41 19.76
CA PHE A 96 14.04 -8.04 18.37
C PHE A 96 15.30 -7.71 17.56
N ALA A 97 16.22 -6.94 18.15
CA ALA A 97 17.47 -6.55 17.50
C ALA A 97 18.47 -7.71 17.30
N GLN A 98 18.30 -8.85 17.99
CA GLN A 98 19.04 -10.08 17.75
C GLN A 98 18.42 -10.93 16.64
N ARG A 99 17.08 -10.90 16.51
CA ARG A 99 16.34 -11.64 15.46
C ARG A 99 16.40 -10.94 14.11
N MET A 100 16.45 -9.62 14.12
CA MET A 100 16.74 -8.79 12.95
C MET A 100 18.23 -8.50 12.89
N ASP A 101 18.87 -8.59 11.72
CA ASP A 101 20.30 -8.27 11.54
C ASP A 101 20.51 -6.74 11.59
N ASN A 102 20.35 -6.18 12.79
CA ASN A 102 20.50 -4.76 13.09
C ASN A 102 21.99 -4.42 13.24
N ASN A 103 22.73 -4.40 12.13
CA ASN A 103 24.01 -3.72 12.11
C ASN A 103 23.77 -2.19 11.98
N PRO A 104 24.07 -1.38 13.01
CA PRO A 104 23.84 0.07 12.98
C PRO A 104 24.75 0.83 12.00
N ALA A 105 25.82 0.21 11.49
CA ALA A 105 26.80 0.83 10.60
C ALA A 105 26.49 0.69 9.09
N SER A 106 25.50 -0.12 8.72
CA SER A 106 25.08 -0.32 7.33
C SER A 106 23.57 -0.45 7.31
N ASP A 107 22.83 0.61 6.92
CA ASP A 107 21.38 0.63 6.65
C ASP A 107 20.71 -0.69 7.05
N GLY A 108 20.49 -0.85 8.37
CA GLY A 108 20.34 -2.14 9.06
C GLY A 108 19.63 -3.14 8.18
N ARG A 109 20.19 -4.35 8.03
CA ARG A 109 19.68 -5.40 7.13
C ARG A 109 18.34 -5.94 7.66
N MET A 110 17.34 -5.08 7.65
CA MET A 110 15.94 -5.34 7.85
C MET A 110 15.42 -5.88 6.51
N TYR A 111 15.85 -7.11 6.17
CA TYR A 111 15.55 -7.94 4.99
C TYR A 111 15.21 -7.21 3.67
N TYR A 112 15.83 -7.62 2.57
CA TYR A 112 15.40 -7.15 1.25
C TYR A 112 15.10 -8.38 0.44
N VAL A 113 13.96 -8.39 -0.26
CA VAL A 113 13.76 -9.36 -1.33
C VAL A 113 14.65 -8.87 -2.47
N GLU A 114 15.71 -9.63 -2.73
CA GLU A 114 16.54 -9.41 -3.90
C GLU A 114 15.69 -9.66 -5.14
N ASP A 115 15.57 -8.64 -5.99
CA ASP A 115 14.97 -8.80 -7.32
C ASP A 115 16.10 -8.68 -8.35
N GLU A 116 15.94 -9.43 -9.42
CA GLU A 116 16.86 -9.49 -10.55
C GLU A 116 16.63 -8.34 -11.54
N VAL A 117 15.66 -7.47 -11.23
CA VAL A 117 15.06 -6.53 -12.16
C VAL A 117 14.99 -5.12 -11.58
N GLN A 118 15.42 -4.14 -12.38
CA GLN A 118 15.31 -2.72 -12.05
C GLN A 118 14.00 -2.16 -12.60
N TYR A 119 13.20 -1.57 -11.71
CA TYR A 119 12.14 -0.65 -12.08
C TYR A 119 12.73 0.76 -12.23
N ASP A 120 12.80 1.24 -13.46
CA ASP A 120 13.12 2.64 -13.73
C ASP A 120 11.89 3.51 -13.39
N PRO A 121 12.02 4.56 -12.55
CA PRO A 121 10.91 5.46 -12.20
C PRO A 121 10.31 6.25 -13.37
N ALA A 122 10.90 6.23 -14.56
CA ALA A 122 10.26 6.78 -15.74
C ALA A 122 8.95 6.02 -16.06
N ALA A 123 7.84 6.76 -16.20
CA ALA A 123 6.52 6.19 -16.42
C ALA A 123 6.49 5.29 -17.67
N GLY A 124 6.28 3.99 -17.46
CA GLY A 124 6.14 3.01 -18.55
C GLY A 124 7.40 2.20 -18.88
N SER A 125 8.50 2.37 -18.14
CA SER A 125 9.69 1.54 -18.35
C SER A 125 9.41 0.08 -18.00
N ALA A 126 9.70 -0.81 -18.95
CA ALA A 126 9.65 -2.24 -18.72
C ALA A 126 10.70 -2.63 -17.67
N PRO A 127 10.43 -3.66 -16.85
CA PRO A 127 11.44 -4.25 -15.97
C PRO A 127 12.72 -4.57 -16.75
N THR A 128 13.87 -4.01 -16.35
CA THR A 128 15.15 -4.26 -17.04
C THR A 128 16.07 -5.15 -16.21
N ASN A 129 16.73 -6.10 -16.86
CA ASN A 129 17.80 -6.91 -16.26
C ASN A 129 19.12 -6.16 -16.38
N SER A 130 19.87 -6.05 -15.28
CA SER A 130 21.24 -5.54 -15.29
C SER A 130 22.23 -6.67 -15.03
N PHE A 131 23.30 -6.73 -15.84
CA PHE A 131 24.40 -7.67 -15.66
C PHE A 131 25.69 -6.87 -15.42
N ALA A 132 26.52 -7.33 -14.49
CA ALA A 132 27.87 -6.82 -14.29
C ALA A 132 28.85 -7.99 -14.36
N SER A 133 29.88 -7.83 -15.20
CA SER A 133 30.89 -8.87 -15.43
C SER A 133 30.30 -10.23 -15.85
N GLY A 134 29.21 -10.21 -16.64
CA GLY A 134 28.51 -11.43 -17.08
C GLY A 134 27.66 -12.10 -16.01
N ILE A 135 27.67 -11.59 -14.77
CA ILE A 135 26.83 -12.07 -13.66
C ILE A 135 25.62 -11.16 -13.54
N ARG A 136 24.45 -11.76 -13.35
CA ARG A 136 23.21 -11.01 -13.13
C ARG A 136 23.29 -10.26 -11.81
N GLN A 137 23.05 -8.95 -11.84
CA GLN A 137 23.07 -8.14 -10.62
C GLN A 137 21.76 -8.31 -9.87
N PHE A 138 21.84 -8.78 -8.64
CA PHE A 138 20.75 -8.69 -7.68
C PHE A 138 20.73 -7.28 -7.09
N ARG A 139 19.56 -6.66 -7.05
CA ARG A 139 19.36 -5.36 -6.43
C ARG A 139 18.34 -5.46 -5.32
N ARG A 140 18.37 -4.48 -4.41
CA ARG A 140 17.26 -4.21 -3.48
C ARG A 140 16.05 -3.79 -4.32
N GLY A 141 15.34 -4.76 -4.89
CA GLY A 141 14.34 -4.53 -5.92
C GLY A 141 13.00 -4.13 -5.35
N VAL A 142 12.64 -4.70 -4.20
CA VAL A 142 11.36 -4.48 -3.55
C VAL A 142 11.57 -4.33 -2.05
N CYS A 143 11.12 -3.21 -1.51
CA CYS A 143 11.11 -2.97 -0.07
C CYS A 143 9.86 -3.60 0.52
N TRP A 144 9.93 -4.07 1.75
CA TRP A 144 8.77 -4.59 2.45
C TRP A 144 8.62 -3.90 3.81
N GLY A 145 7.46 -4.09 4.41
CA GLY A 145 7.19 -3.73 5.78
C GLY A 145 6.10 -4.62 6.35
N ALA A 146 6.24 -5.02 7.60
CA ALA A 146 5.25 -5.80 8.32
C ALA A 146 4.50 -4.95 9.33
N VAL A 147 3.23 -5.27 9.50
CA VAL A 147 2.40 -4.90 10.64
C VAL A 147 1.94 -6.21 11.27
N VAL A 148 2.38 -6.48 12.50
CA VAL A 148 2.05 -7.69 13.24
C VAL A 148 1.12 -7.32 14.39
N LEU A 149 -0.05 -7.92 14.40
CA LEU A 149 -1.12 -7.65 15.35
C LEU A 149 -1.29 -8.87 16.28
N PRO A 150 -1.32 -8.70 17.60
CA PRO A 150 -1.73 -9.77 18.51
C PRO A 150 -3.16 -10.25 18.18
N GLU A 151 -3.38 -11.56 18.22
CA GLU A 151 -4.68 -12.18 18.05
C GLU A 151 -4.91 -13.18 19.22
N PRO A 152 -5.97 -13.01 20.03
CA PRO A 152 -6.98 -11.94 19.97
C PRO A 152 -6.46 -10.57 20.43
N TRP A 153 -6.87 -9.52 19.72
CA TRP A 153 -6.49 -8.14 20.03
C TRP A 153 -7.04 -7.68 21.40
N GLY A 154 -6.30 -6.82 22.09
CA GLY A 154 -6.72 -6.22 23.35
C GLY A 154 -6.52 -7.12 24.58
N THR A 155 -5.98 -8.32 24.40
CA THR A 155 -5.78 -9.29 25.49
C THR A 155 -4.36 -9.24 26.06
N GLY A 156 -4.15 -9.82 27.24
CA GLY A 156 -2.80 -9.88 27.82
C GLY A 156 -1.87 -10.79 27.01
N THR A 157 -0.56 -10.50 27.03
CA THR A 157 0.46 -11.25 26.27
C THR A 157 0.44 -12.76 26.54
N ALA A 158 0.07 -13.17 27.76
CA ALA A 158 -0.05 -14.58 28.14
C ALA A 158 -1.20 -15.32 27.42
N SER A 159 -2.20 -14.60 26.92
CA SER A 159 -3.37 -15.16 26.21
C SER A 159 -3.20 -15.18 24.70
N LEU A 160 -2.08 -14.67 24.17
CA LEU A 160 -1.80 -14.64 22.73
C LEU A 160 -1.48 -16.03 22.21
N ASN A 161 -2.32 -16.57 21.34
CA ASN A 161 -2.10 -17.85 20.67
C ASN A 161 -1.80 -17.68 19.17
N ALA A 162 -2.11 -16.52 18.61
CA ALA A 162 -1.86 -16.20 17.23
C ALA A 162 -1.49 -14.71 17.05
N ALA A 163 -1.01 -14.38 15.87
CA ALA A 163 -0.81 -13.03 15.42
C ALA A 163 -1.26 -12.90 13.97
N ARG A 164 -1.92 -11.78 13.65
CA ARG A 164 -2.23 -11.40 12.28
C ARG A 164 -1.07 -10.59 11.72
N VAL A 165 -0.46 -11.11 10.67
CA VAL A 165 0.70 -10.52 9.99
C VAL A 165 0.22 -9.93 8.68
N GLY A 166 0.37 -8.61 8.52
CA GLY A 166 0.17 -7.91 7.25
C GLY A 166 1.51 -7.50 6.65
N ILE A 167 1.86 -8.08 5.50
CA ILE A 167 3.07 -7.73 4.74
C ILE A 167 2.71 -6.79 3.62
N ALA A 168 3.23 -5.56 3.72
CA ALA A 168 3.15 -4.55 2.68
C ALA A 168 4.42 -4.58 1.82
N ILE A 169 4.23 -4.57 0.50
CA ILE A 169 5.29 -4.67 -0.48
C ILE A 169 5.35 -3.38 -1.31
N PHE A 170 6.52 -2.77 -1.37
CA PHE A 170 6.78 -1.45 -1.93
C PHE A 170 7.80 -1.54 -3.06
N GLN A 171 7.52 -0.86 -4.16
CA GLN A 171 8.47 -0.75 -5.27
C GLN A 171 9.77 -0.04 -4.87
N LYS A 172 9.70 0.90 -3.93
CA LYS A 172 10.85 1.61 -3.34
C LYS A 172 10.44 2.26 -2.01
N PRO A 173 11.40 2.63 -1.14
CA PRO A 173 11.09 3.35 0.08
C PRO A 173 10.41 4.70 -0.20
N GLY A 174 9.55 5.13 0.70
CA GLY A 174 9.00 6.48 0.69
C GLY A 174 8.29 6.78 2.00
N ALA A 175 8.08 8.08 2.27
CA ALA A 175 7.51 8.53 3.52
C ALA A 175 5.99 8.31 3.54
N PRO A 176 5.43 7.58 4.51
CA PRO A 176 3.98 7.44 4.65
C PRO A 176 3.33 8.78 5.06
N LYS A 177 2.03 8.92 4.81
CA LYS A 177 1.26 10.13 5.17
C LYS A 177 -0.11 9.78 5.74
N THR A 178 -0.50 10.49 6.80
CA THR A 178 -1.82 10.36 7.43
C THR A 178 -2.86 11.21 6.70
N PHE A 179 -4.06 10.65 6.53
CA PHE A 179 -5.23 11.33 5.98
C PHE A 179 -6.43 11.11 6.88
N ALA A 180 -7.25 12.15 7.04
CA ALA A 180 -8.55 12.06 7.69
C ALA A 180 -9.63 11.99 6.61
N LEU A 181 -10.44 10.94 6.66
CA LEU A 181 -11.56 10.71 5.77
C LEU A 181 -12.86 10.79 6.56
N THR A 182 -13.95 11.21 5.89
CA THR A 182 -15.28 11.34 6.49
C THR A 182 -16.31 10.58 5.67
N THR A 183 -17.27 9.92 6.31
CA THR A 183 -18.34 9.19 5.61
C THR A 183 -19.25 10.16 4.86
N VAL A 184 -19.61 9.85 3.61
CA VAL A 184 -20.43 10.75 2.77
C VAL A 184 -21.94 10.65 3.06
N PHE A 185 -22.42 9.53 3.63
CA PHE A 185 -23.80 9.41 4.11
C PHE A 185 -23.86 9.04 5.60
N SER A 186 -24.59 9.83 6.38
CA SER A 186 -25.01 9.48 7.74
C SER A 186 -26.46 8.96 7.71
N GLY A 187 -26.61 7.66 7.57
CA GLY A 187 -27.87 6.92 7.74
C GLY A 187 -27.57 5.58 8.44
N SER A 188 -28.59 4.79 8.76
CA SER A 188 -28.47 3.53 9.53
C SER A 188 -27.61 2.43 8.90
N THR A 189 -27.01 2.68 7.73
CA THR A 189 -26.10 1.77 7.04
C THR A 189 -24.79 2.52 6.80
N PRO A 190 -23.65 2.03 7.33
CA PRO A 190 -22.37 2.69 7.12
C PRO A 190 -22.09 2.82 5.63
N SER A 191 -21.78 4.03 5.21
CA SER A 191 -21.45 4.35 3.82
C SER A 191 -20.24 3.52 3.38
N ALA A 192 -20.34 2.83 2.25
CA ALA A 192 -19.19 2.29 1.54
C ALA A 192 -18.27 3.39 0.94
N MET A 193 -18.56 4.67 1.22
CA MET A 193 -17.93 5.83 0.59
C MET A 193 -17.47 6.86 1.62
N PHE A 194 -16.23 7.29 1.44
CA PHE A 194 -15.52 8.24 2.28
C PHE A 194 -15.01 9.42 1.45
N GLU A 195 -14.82 10.56 2.09
CA GLU A 195 -14.41 11.80 1.46
C GLU A 195 -13.33 12.53 2.26
N ALA A 196 -12.34 13.07 1.54
CA ALA A 196 -11.36 14.01 2.06
C ALA A 196 -11.61 15.40 1.46
N PRO A 197 -11.61 16.47 2.27
CA PRO A 197 -11.73 17.84 1.75
C PRO A 197 -10.61 18.17 0.77
N GLY A 198 -10.94 18.83 -0.34
CA GLY A 198 -9.96 19.23 -1.35
C GLY A 198 -8.91 20.23 -0.85
N ALA A 199 -9.19 20.94 0.25
CA ALA A 199 -8.22 21.78 0.93
C ALA A 199 -7.15 20.99 1.72
N SER A 200 -7.42 19.73 2.06
CA SER A 200 -6.54 18.88 2.88
C SER A 200 -5.61 17.98 2.07
N MET A 201 -5.82 17.89 0.75
CA MET A 201 -5.15 16.97 -0.14
C MET A 201 -5.14 17.55 -1.56
N ASP A 202 -4.05 17.41 -2.31
CA ASP A 202 -4.03 17.70 -3.74
C ASP A 202 -4.18 16.40 -4.57
N ASP A 203 -4.50 16.53 -5.86
CA ASP A 203 -4.70 15.36 -6.72
C ASP A 203 -3.39 14.55 -6.91
N ALA A 204 -2.23 15.19 -6.78
CA ALA A 204 -0.93 14.52 -6.80
C ALA A 204 -0.76 13.59 -5.59
N ALA A 205 -1.04 14.07 -4.38
CA ALA A 205 -1.02 13.26 -3.16
C ALA A 205 -2.05 12.13 -3.24
N ARG A 206 -3.26 12.39 -3.74
CA ARG A 206 -4.24 11.32 -3.96
C ARG A 206 -3.69 10.24 -4.88
N LYS A 207 -3.16 10.61 -6.05
CA LYS A 207 -2.58 9.67 -7.03
C LYS A 207 -1.37 8.91 -6.48
N GLN A 208 -0.65 9.49 -5.52
CA GLN A 208 0.52 8.88 -4.92
C GLN A 208 0.18 7.94 -3.75
N TYR A 209 -0.73 8.34 -2.86
CA TYR A 209 -0.97 7.67 -1.57
C TYR A 209 -2.32 6.95 -1.49
N LEU A 210 -3.34 7.43 -2.20
CA LEU A 210 -4.72 6.93 -2.15
C LEU A 210 -5.23 6.58 -3.56
N LYS A 211 -4.37 5.94 -4.35
CA LYS A 211 -4.69 5.53 -5.72
C LYS A 211 -5.70 4.36 -5.72
N PRO A 212 -6.54 4.24 -6.76
CA PRO A 212 -7.40 3.08 -6.91
C PRO A 212 -6.57 1.79 -7.02
N CYS A 213 -7.16 0.65 -6.61
CA CYS A 213 -6.51 -0.66 -6.57
C CYS A 213 -5.23 -0.69 -5.71
N SER A 214 -5.22 0.05 -4.61
CA SER A 214 -4.11 0.06 -3.64
C SER A 214 -4.64 -0.19 -2.23
N TYR A 215 -3.77 -0.09 -1.22
CA TYR A 215 -4.12 -0.33 0.17
C TYR A 215 -3.72 0.85 1.05
N VAL A 216 -4.46 1.02 2.13
CA VAL A 216 -4.15 1.96 3.22
C VAL A 216 -4.25 1.25 4.54
N LEU A 217 -3.51 1.71 5.54
CA LEU A 217 -3.62 1.20 6.90
C LEU A 217 -4.58 2.11 7.68
N ALA A 218 -5.76 1.60 8.00
CA ALA A 218 -6.72 2.28 8.87
C ALA A 218 -6.26 2.20 10.33
N ILE A 219 -6.22 3.35 10.98
CA ILE A 219 -5.84 3.50 12.37
C ILE A 219 -7.09 3.78 13.19
N PRO A 220 -7.41 2.93 14.18
CA PRO A 220 -8.58 3.11 15.01
C PRO A 220 -8.39 4.31 15.96
N PRO A 221 -9.49 4.96 16.38
CA PRO A 221 -9.43 6.07 17.32
C PRO A 221 -9.11 5.64 18.76
N SER A 222 -9.13 4.34 19.05
CA SER A 222 -8.83 3.78 20.37
C SER A 222 -7.98 2.52 20.26
N THR A 223 -7.26 2.19 21.32
CA THR A 223 -6.43 0.97 21.43
C THR A 223 -7.24 -0.31 21.61
N SER A 224 -8.56 -0.21 21.82
CA SER A 224 -9.44 -1.37 21.97
C SER A 224 -9.73 -2.10 20.64
N VAL A 225 -9.32 -1.51 19.52
CA VAL A 225 -9.53 -2.04 18.17
C VAL A 225 -8.19 -2.15 17.46
N ALA A 226 -8.00 -3.20 16.67
CA ALA A 226 -6.79 -3.41 15.90
C ALA A 226 -6.75 -2.52 14.65
N PRO A 227 -5.60 -1.94 14.29
CA PRO A 227 -5.34 -1.41 12.95
C PRO A 227 -5.65 -2.45 11.86
N ARG A 228 -6.13 -1.98 10.69
CA ARG A 228 -6.54 -2.86 9.58
C ARG A 228 -6.10 -2.33 8.23
N TRP A 229 -5.64 -3.20 7.35
CA TRP A 229 -5.45 -2.84 5.95
C TRP A 229 -6.79 -2.78 5.23
N LEU A 230 -7.02 -1.69 4.48
CA LEU A 230 -8.21 -1.49 3.66
C LEU A 230 -7.79 -1.35 2.19
N ALA A 231 -8.41 -2.15 1.33
CA ALA A 231 -8.20 -2.07 -0.12
C ALA A 231 -9.07 -0.96 -0.72
N ILE A 232 -8.45 0.04 -1.35
CA ILE A 232 -9.13 1.09 -2.11
C ILE A 232 -9.59 0.50 -3.45
N VAL A 233 -10.89 0.48 -3.69
CA VAL A 233 -11.47 0.09 -4.98
C VAL A 233 -11.42 1.25 -5.95
N SER A 234 -11.89 2.42 -5.52
CA SER A 234 -11.92 3.60 -6.38
C SER A 234 -11.59 4.87 -5.62
N SER A 235 -11.01 5.82 -6.33
CA SER A 235 -10.52 7.09 -5.82
C SER A 235 -10.64 8.14 -6.91
N TRP A 236 -11.41 9.20 -6.69
CA TRP A 236 -11.65 10.24 -7.70
C TRP A 236 -11.87 11.63 -7.11
N PRO A 237 -11.42 12.69 -7.81
CA PRO A 237 -11.75 14.08 -7.48
C PRO A 237 -13.22 14.41 -7.77
N ILE A 238 -13.74 15.37 -7.01
CA ILE A 238 -15.08 15.94 -7.17
C ILE A 238 -14.98 17.45 -7.20
N TRP A 239 -15.72 18.06 -8.10
CA TRP A 239 -15.81 19.50 -8.23
C TRP A 239 -17.23 19.96 -7.93
N THR A 240 -17.33 21.21 -7.48
CA THR A 240 -18.61 21.90 -7.34
C THR A 240 -19.31 21.94 -8.71
N PRO A 241 -20.63 21.70 -8.78
CA PRO A 241 -21.37 21.79 -10.03
C PRO A 241 -21.15 23.14 -10.74
N GLY A 242 -20.95 23.10 -12.07
CA GLY A 242 -20.77 24.29 -12.90
C GLY A 242 -19.33 24.83 -12.97
N VAL A 243 -18.37 24.18 -12.31
CA VAL A 243 -16.96 24.57 -12.33
C VAL A 243 -16.17 23.74 -13.36
N ASP A 244 -15.25 24.38 -14.08
CA ASP A 244 -14.35 23.71 -15.03
C ASP A 244 -13.30 22.85 -14.29
N PRO A 245 -13.31 21.51 -14.44
CA PRO A 245 -12.37 20.62 -13.76
C PRO A 245 -10.91 20.82 -14.19
N GLN A 246 -10.66 21.41 -15.36
CA GLN A 246 -9.30 21.62 -15.87
C GLN A 246 -8.63 22.86 -15.27
N LYS A 247 -9.42 23.80 -14.75
CA LYS A 247 -8.94 25.10 -14.26
C LYS A 247 -9.10 25.27 -12.75
N SER A 248 -9.74 24.32 -12.09
CA SER A 248 -10.16 24.47 -10.71
C SER A 248 -9.74 23.29 -9.86
N LEU A 249 -9.34 23.58 -8.63
CA LEU A 249 -9.03 22.54 -7.66
C LEU A 249 -10.29 21.73 -7.32
N PRO A 250 -10.17 20.41 -7.10
CA PRO A 250 -11.27 19.59 -6.60
C PRO A 250 -11.79 20.14 -5.28
N THR A 251 -13.10 20.17 -5.12
CA THR A 251 -13.79 20.47 -3.86
C THR A 251 -13.52 19.39 -2.82
N ALA A 252 -13.48 18.14 -3.28
CA ALA A 252 -13.21 16.98 -2.43
C ALA A 252 -12.67 15.80 -3.24
N PHE A 253 -12.22 14.77 -2.54
CA PHE A 253 -11.84 13.49 -3.12
C PHE A 253 -12.63 12.38 -2.45
N ARG A 254 -13.24 11.50 -3.27
CA ARG A 254 -14.00 10.36 -2.77
C ARG A 254 -13.26 9.06 -2.96
N PHE A 255 -13.53 8.16 -2.02
CA PHE A 255 -12.90 6.85 -1.90
C PHE A 255 -13.96 5.80 -1.59
N THR A 256 -13.80 4.62 -2.17
CA THR A 256 -14.53 3.42 -1.75
C THR A 256 -13.55 2.31 -1.42
N PHE A 257 -13.93 1.49 -0.45
CA PHE A 257 -13.16 0.34 -0.04
C PHE A 257 -13.81 -0.95 -0.53
N ARG A 258 -13.01 -2.01 -0.69
CA ARG A 258 -13.50 -3.32 -1.15
C ARG A 258 -14.43 -3.93 -0.11
N ASP A 259 -13.98 -3.91 1.13
CA ASP A 259 -14.69 -4.47 2.26
C ASP A 259 -15.37 -3.35 3.05
N GLU A 260 -16.45 -3.70 3.74
CA GLU A 260 -17.12 -2.78 4.64
C GLU A 260 -16.14 -2.32 5.73
N VAL A 261 -16.06 -1.01 5.97
CA VAL A 261 -15.23 -0.46 7.04
C VAL A 261 -15.93 -0.69 8.37
N PRO A 262 -15.36 -1.49 9.29
CA PRO A 262 -15.97 -1.75 10.58
C PRO A 262 -16.21 -0.46 11.36
N LEU A 263 -17.40 -0.33 11.98
CA LEU A 263 -17.79 0.87 12.74
C LEU A 263 -16.82 1.20 13.88
N ASN A 264 -16.14 0.19 14.44
CA ASN A 264 -15.17 0.36 15.51
C ASN A 264 -13.83 0.97 15.04
N LEU A 265 -13.59 1.08 13.72
CA LEU A 265 -12.50 1.87 13.15
C LEU A 265 -12.86 3.37 13.01
N LEU A 266 -14.13 3.74 13.22
CA LEU A 266 -14.60 5.11 13.02
C LEU A 266 -14.62 5.89 14.34
N SER A 267 -14.10 7.12 14.32
CA SER A 267 -14.31 8.09 15.38
C SER A 267 -15.68 8.76 15.19
N GLY A 268 -16.51 8.75 16.24
CA GLY A 268 -17.85 9.34 16.21
C GLY A 268 -18.73 8.83 15.07
N SER A 269 -18.55 7.56 14.68
CA SER A 269 -19.27 6.88 13.59
C SER A 269 -19.11 7.48 12.18
N THR A 270 -18.22 8.45 11.99
CA THR A 270 -18.15 9.22 10.73
C THR A 270 -16.73 9.50 10.25
N ALA A 271 -15.73 9.56 11.13
CA ALA A 271 -14.36 9.89 10.76
C ALA A 271 -13.46 8.64 10.77
N LEU A 272 -12.68 8.48 9.70
CA LEU A 272 -11.71 7.40 9.53
C LEU A 272 -10.31 8.00 9.35
N THR A 273 -9.35 7.57 10.16
CA THR A 273 -7.94 7.94 9.99
C THR A 273 -7.23 6.83 9.22
N VAL A 274 -6.57 7.17 8.12
CA VAL A 274 -5.82 6.22 7.29
C VAL A 274 -4.39 6.69 7.06
N ILE A 275 -3.47 5.74 6.94
CA ILE A 275 -2.10 5.96 6.51
C ILE A 275 -1.97 5.49 5.07
N GLY A 276 -1.67 6.41 4.18
CA GLY A 276 -1.33 6.11 2.80
C GLY A 276 0.19 5.92 2.64
N PHE A 277 0.58 4.98 1.79
CA PHE A 277 1.97 4.68 1.52
C PHE A 277 2.30 4.90 0.04
N PRO A 278 3.39 5.61 -0.27
CA PRO A 278 3.80 5.80 -1.65
C PRO A 278 4.41 4.50 -2.19
N ASN A 279 4.29 4.26 -3.48
CA ASN A 279 4.90 3.11 -4.18
C ASN A 279 4.46 1.72 -3.67
N LEU A 280 3.35 1.64 -2.92
CA LEU A 280 2.78 0.37 -2.48
C LEU A 280 2.26 -0.42 -3.70
N LEU A 281 2.70 -1.67 -3.79
CA LEU A 281 2.34 -2.64 -4.82
C LEU A 281 1.21 -3.56 -4.34
N GLY A 282 1.32 -4.07 -3.11
CA GLY A 282 0.35 -5.02 -2.57
C GLY A 282 0.51 -5.22 -1.07
N VAL A 283 -0.53 -5.80 -0.48
CA VAL A 283 -0.54 -6.24 0.91
C VAL A 283 -1.08 -7.66 0.97
N THR A 284 -0.40 -8.52 1.74
CA THR A 284 -0.85 -9.87 2.07
C THR A 284 -1.05 -9.97 3.56
N GLU A 285 -2.22 -10.42 4.01
CA GLU A 285 -2.52 -10.65 5.42
C GLU A 285 -2.70 -12.15 5.69
N GLN A 286 -2.10 -12.64 6.79
CA GLN A 286 -2.24 -14.02 7.24
C GLN A 286 -2.29 -14.07 8.77
N VAL A 287 -3.10 -14.98 9.32
CA VAL A 287 -3.07 -15.31 10.76
C VAL A 287 -2.13 -16.49 10.96
N MET A 288 -1.16 -16.33 11.86
CA MET A 288 -0.09 -17.29 12.14
C MET A 288 -0.01 -17.59 13.64
N PRO A 289 0.41 -18.81 14.04
CA PRO A 289 0.59 -19.14 15.45
C PRO A 289 1.71 -18.30 16.08
N VAL A 290 1.58 -18.02 17.37
CA VAL A 290 2.57 -17.32 18.18
C VAL A 290 3.30 -18.32 19.09
N TYR A 291 4.62 -18.14 19.25
CA TYR A 291 5.49 -19.05 20.01
C TYR A 291 6.02 -18.43 21.31
#